data_AF-A0A6L8GBK1-F1
#
_entry.id   AF-A0A6L8GBK1-F1
#
_cell.length_a   1.000
_cell.length_b   1.000
_cell.length_c   1.000
_cell.angle_alpha   90.00
_cell.angle_beta   90.00
_cell.angle_gamma   90.00
#
_symmetry.space_group_name_H-M   'P 1'
#
loop_
_entity.id
_entity.type
_entity.pdbx_description
1 polymer ?
#
loop_
_entity_poly.entity_id
_entity_poly.type
_entity_poly.pdbx_seq_one_letter_code
_entity_poly.pdbx_strand_id
1 'polypeptide(L)'
;MNASNPGSGGTLEARFLRAVEAWCARQGAIAGALGTAACRDRGFVASLRGGKCPRLGTVDRALAVMGEPPVTPAFTGEVEAFLAVAETKRSALGLKATGNPSFVAQLLSGVSPSLATVEAVRAWMASNADAAERREIRTRTCAMPSFLAGNHPPTPESRPCPRMRRQEGTRP
;
A
#
# COMPACT_ATOMS: atom_id res chain seq x y z
N MET A 1 -16.91 -31.36 -1.68
CA MET A 1 -17.50 -30.11 -2.21
C MET A 1 -16.46 -29.00 -2.05
N ASN A 2 -15.68 -28.72 -3.10
CA ASN A 2 -14.64 -27.70 -3.09
C ASN A 2 -15.17 -26.43 -3.78
N ALA A 3 -15.61 -25.47 -2.98
CA ALA A 3 -15.83 -24.08 -3.34
C ALA A 3 -15.16 -23.27 -2.20
N SER A 4 -14.27 -22.33 -2.42
CA SER A 4 -14.22 -21.31 -3.46
C SER A 4 -12.77 -20.90 -3.70
N ASN A 5 -12.43 -20.61 -4.94
CA ASN A 5 -11.23 -19.88 -5.29
C ASN A 5 -11.59 -18.38 -5.29
N PRO A 6 -11.24 -17.57 -4.27
CA PRO A 6 -11.43 -16.13 -4.33
C PRO A 6 -10.33 -15.56 -5.21
N GLY A 7 -10.65 -15.30 -6.48
CA GLY A 7 -9.73 -14.67 -7.42
C GLY A 7 -9.07 -13.43 -6.82
N SER A 8 -7.75 -13.50 -6.63
CA SER A 8 -6.71 -12.45 -6.68
C SER A 8 -6.99 -11.00 -6.23
N GLY A 9 -8.03 -10.71 -5.43
CA GLY A 9 -8.50 -9.35 -5.20
C GLY A 9 -9.00 -9.02 -3.79
N GLY A 10 -8.45 -9.64 -2.73
CA GLY A 10 -8.84 -9.30 -1.34
C GLY A 10 -8.70 -7.81 -1.00
N THR A 11 -9.32 -7.37 0.11
CA THR A 11 -9.34 -5.97 0.57
C THR A 11 -7.95 -5.33 0.60
N LEU A 12 -7.89 -4.00 0.57
CA LEU A 12 -6.62 -3.26 0.68
C LEU A 12 -5.82 -3.67 1.93
N GLU A 13 -6.53 -3.96 3.00
CA GLU A 13 -5.99 -4.44 4.28
C GLU A 13 -5.38 -5.82 4.15
N ALA A 14 -6.09 -6.76 3.51
CA ALA A 14 -5.58 -8.10 3.27
C ALA A 14 -4.33 -8.07 2.38
N ARG A 15 -4.29 -7.17 1.37
CA ARG A 15 -3.09 -6.95 0.55
C ARG A 15 -1.93 -6.43 1.37
N PHE A 16 -2.18 -5.44 2.22
CA PHE A 16 -1.16 -4.89 3.10
C PHE A 16 -0.64 -5.92 4.10
N LEU A 17 -1.52 -6.70 4.74
CA LEU A 17 -1.13 -7.79 5.62
C LEU A 17 -0.25 -8.82 4.91
N ARG A 18 -0.64 -9.26 3.70
CA ARG A 18 0.19 -10.18 2.91
C ARG A 18 1.58 -9.60 2.59
N ALA A 19 1.66 -8.30 2.28
CA ALA A 19 2.94 -7.64 2.03
C ALA A 19 3.84 -7.61 3.28
N VAL A 20 3.25 -7.32 4.44
CA VAL A 20 3.93 -7.34 5.75
C VAL A 20 4.43 -8.75 6.07
N GLU A 21 3.60 -9.78 5.89
CA GLU A 21 3.96 -11.17 6.18
C GLU A 21 5.06 -11.67 5.25
N ALA A 22 4.97 -11.35 3.96
CA ALA A 22 6.00 -11.69 2.99
C ALA A 22 7.34 -11.00 3.31
N TRP A 23 7.32 -9.75 3.77
CA TRP A 23 8.52 -9.05 4.22
C TRP A 23 9.12 -9.68 5.47
N CYS A 24 8.30 -9.99 6.49
CA CYS A 24 8.77 -10.67 7.71
C CYS A 24 9.44 -12.01 7.37
N ALA A 25 8.83 -12.79 6.48
CA ALA A 25 9.39 -14.06 6.02
C ALA A 25 10.76 -13.89 5.33
N ARG A 26 10.92 -12.87 4.48
CA ARG A 26 12.20 -12.58 3.79
C ARG A 26 13.30 -12.14 4.75
N GLN A 27 12.96 -11.36 5.78
CA GLN A 27 13.94 -10.83 6.73
C GLN A 27 14.25 -11.79 7.89
N GLY A 28 13.52 -12.91 8.00
CA GLY A 28 13.56 -13.75 9.21
C GLY A 28 13.10 -13.00 10.47
N ALA A 29 12.35 -11.91 10.30
CA ALA A 29 11.96 -11.01 11.38
C ALA A 29 10.68 -11.49 12.07
N ILE A 30 10.65 -11.37 13.39
CA ILE A 30 9.43 -11.61 14.17
C ILE A 30 8.47 -10.45 13.90
N ALA A 31 7.21 -10.75 13.61
CA ALA A 31 6.17 -9.75 13.30
C ALA A 31 6.05 -8.61 14.33
N GLY A 32 6.30 -8.91 15.61
CA GLY A 32 6.33 -7.91 16.68
C GLY A 32 7.47 -6.89 16.54
N ALA A 33 8.61 -7.28 15.98
CA ALA A 33 9.74 -6.36 15.77
C ALA A 33 9.40 -5.27 14.75
N LEU A 34 8.68 -5.63 13.67
CA LEU A 34 8.18 -4.64 12.71
C LEU A 34 7.23 -3.65 13.39
N GLY A 35 6.25 -4.14 14.15
CA GLY A 35 5.30 -3.29 14.86
C GLY A 35 5.96 -2.34 15.86
N THR A 36 6.94 -2.83 16.62
CA THR A 36 7.75 -1.99 17.51
C THR A 36 8.52 -0.93 16.74
N ALA A 37 9.18 -1.29 15.64
CA ALA A 37 9.96 -0.35 14.83
C ALA A 37 9.09 0.71 14.14
N ALA A 38 7.95 0.32 13.58
CA ALA A 38 7.09 1.20 12.79
C ALA A 38 6.21 2.11 13.67
N CYS A 39 5.60 1.58 14.72
CA CYS A 39 4.55 2.29 15.45
C CYS A 39 4.62 2.11 16.97
N ARG A 40 5.73 1.58 17.49
CA ARG A 40 5.92 1.28 18.92
C ARG A 40 4.83 0.35 19.46
N ASP A 41 4.27 -0.51 18.61
CA ASP A 41 3.19 -1.45 18.94
C ASP A 41 3.56 -2.87 18.51
N ARG A 42 3.95 -3.70 19.48
CA ARG A 42 4.29 -5.12 19.24
C ARG A 42 3.09 -5.94 18.76
N GLY A 43 1.87 -5.52 19.10
CA GLY A 43 0.60 -6.15 18.72
C GLY A 43 0.08 -5.72 17.35
N PHE A 44 0.79 -4.84 16.64
CA PHE A 44 0.36 -4.29 15.36
C PHE A 44 -0.03 -5.37 14.34
N VAL A 45 0.87 -6.32 14.05
CA VAL A 45 0.62 -7.35 13.04
C VAL A 45 -0.47 -8.33 13.50
N ALA A 46 -0.54 -8.66 14.79
CA ALA A 46 -1.62 -9.46 15.34
C ALA A 46 -2.99 -8.76 15.19
N SER A 47 -3.02 -7.45 15.41
CA SER A 47 -4.22 -6.64 15.18
C SER A 47 -4.64 -6.62 13.71
N LEU A 48 -3.69 -6.53 12.78
CA LEU A 48 -3.99 -6.64 11.34
C LEU A 48 -4.59 -7.99 10.98
N ARG A 49 -4.05 -9.09 11.54
CA ARG A 49 -4.63 -10.45 11.36
C ARG A 49 -6.03 -10.56 11.94
N GLY A 50 -6.30 -9.85 13.03
CA GLY A 50 -7.63 -9.72 13.62
C GLY A 50 -8.59 -8.82 12.82
N GLY A 51 -8.20 -8.33 11.64
CA GLY A 51 -9.05 -7.51 10.77
C GLY A 51 -9.09 -6.02 11.15
N LYS A 52 -8.16 -5.54 11.99
CA LYS A 52 -8.10 -4.11 12.33
C LYS A 52 -7.61 -3.31 11.13
N CYS A 53 -8.37 -2.29 10.73
CA CYS A 53 -8.05 -1.38 9.63
C CYS A 53 -7.03 -0.31 10.09
N PRO A 54 -5.76 -0.34 9.66
CA PRO A 54 -4.80 0.69 10.04
C PRO A 54 -5.08 2.01 9.31
N ARG A 55 -4.65 3.12 9.92
CA ARG A 55 -4.60 4.44 9.28
C ARG A 55 -3.41 4.54 8.33
N LEU A 56 -3.53 5.35 7.28
CA LEU A 56 -2.46 5.57 6.31
C LEU A 56 -1.15 6.01 6.94
N GLY A 57 -1.16 6.92 7.91
CA GLY A 57 0.06 7.31 8.63
C GLY A 57 0.74 6.14 9.37
N THR A 58 -0.01 5.14 9.83
CA THR A 58 0.58 3.91 10.40
C THR A 58 1.12 2.99 9.32
N VAL A 59 0.41 2.87 8.20
CA VAL A 59 0.86 2.11 7.03
C VAL A 59 2.16 2.69 6.48
N ASP A 60 2.26 4.00 6.31
CA ASP A 60 3.45 4.68 5.80
C ASP A 60 4.67 4.44 6.70
N ARG A 61 4.50 4.47 8.02
CA ARG A 61 5.59 4.12 8.95
C ARG A 61 6.03 2.67 8.81
N ALA A 62 5.10 1.74 8.62
CA ALA A 62 5.44 0.34 8.39
C ALA A 62 6.17 0.15 7.04
N LEU A 63 5.71 0.83 5.98
CA LEU A 63 6.36 0.81 4.67
C LEU A 63 7.76 1.42 4.71
N ALA A 64 7.96 2.48 5.49
CA ALA A 64 9.29 3.07 5.69
C ALA A 64 10.27 2.05 6.30
N VAL A 65 9.85 1.24 7.28
CA VAL A 65 10.66 0.13 7.82
C VAL A 65 10.90 -0.95 6.76
N MET A 66 9.94 -1.18 5.88
CA MET A 66 10.05 -2.15 4.79
C MET A 66 10.90 -1.67 3.60
N GLY A 67 11.27 -0.38 3.55
CA GLY A 67 11.97 0.24 2.42
C GLY A 67 11.06 0.53 1.22
N GLU A 68 9.75 0.63 1.43
CA GLU A 68 8.76 0.91 0.39
C GLU A 68 8.32 2.38 0.43
N PRO A 69 7.88 2.97 -0.71
CA PRO A 69 7.39 4.34 -0.74
C PRO A 69 6.08 4.49 0.06
N PRO A 70 5.83 5.67 0.65
CA PRO A 70 4.61 5.91 1.41
C PRO A 70 3.36 5.97 0.51
N VAL A 71 2.22 5.56 1.06
CA VAL A 71 0.91 5.59 0.40
C VAL A 71 0.30 6.97 0.40
N THR A 72 0.41 7.72 1.51
CA THR A 72 -0.29 9.00 1.66
C THR A 72 -0.05 9.97 0.50
N PRO A 73 1.20 10.30 0.11
CA PRO A 73 1.41 11.25 -0.98
C PRO A 73 0.90 10.73 -2.34
N ALA A 74 1.00 9.42 -2.59
CA ALA A 74 0.45 8.82 -3.80
C ALA A 74 -1.09 8.90 -3.82
N PHE A 75 -1.76 8.57 -2.72
CA PHE A 75 -3.22 8.65 -2.62
C PHE A 75 -3.73 10.10 -2.67
N THR A 76 -3.05 11.04 -2.02
CA THR A 76 -3.40 12.46 -2.11
C THR A 76 -3.28 12.96 -3.55
N GLY A 77 -2.17 12.66 -4.24
CA GLY A 77 -1.99 13.03 -5.64
C GLY A 77 -3.03 12.39 -6.57
N GLU A 78 -3.40 11.14 -6.32
CA GLU A 78 -4.48 10.44 -7.04
C GLU A 78 -5.83 11.17 -6.89
N VAL A 79 -6.19 11.57 -5.66
CA VAL A 79 -7.43 12.32 -5.39
C VAL A 79 -7.40 13.70 -6.04
N GLU A 80 -6.28 14.42 -5.96
CA GLU A 80 -6.13 15.73 -6.62
C GLU A 80 -6.23 15.62 -8.14
N ALA A 81 -5.58 14.63 -8.74
CA ALA A 81 -5.67 14.37 -10.16
C ALA A 81 -7.09 14.01 -10.59
N PHE A 82 -7.80 13.18 -9.82
CA PHE A 82 -9.21 12.86 -10.09
C PHE A 82 -10.08 14.11 -10.07
N LEU A 83 -9.95 14.96 -9.05
CA LEU A 83 -10.74 16.19 -8.92
C LEU A 83 -10.49 17.16 -10.09
N ALA A 84 -9.25 17.21 -10.59
CA ALA A 84 -8.89 18.06 -11.72
C ALA A 84 -9.40 17.51 -13.06
N VAL A 85 -9.39 16.19 -13.25
CA VAL A 85 -9.78 15.54 -14.51
C VAL A 85 -11.30 15.39 -14.62
N ALA A 86 -11.96 14.88 -13.58
CA ALA A 86 -13.40 14.62 -13.57
C ALA A 86 -14.24 15.85 -13.14
N GLU A 87 -13.62 17.03 -13.06
CA GLU A 87 -14.21 18.32 -12.66
C GLU A 87 -15.12 18.24 -11.40
N THR A 88 -14.76 17.35 -10.48
CA THR A 88 -15.60 17.04 -9.31
C THR A 88 -15.28 17.98 -8.16
N LYS A 89 -16.32 18.50 -7.50
CA LYS A 89 -16.15 19.33 -6.29
C LYS A 89 -15.63 18.47 -5.12
N ARG A 90 -14.64 19.00 -4.38
CA ARG A 90 -14.06 18.36 -3.18
C ARG A 90 -15.10 17.85 -2.18
N SER A 91 -16.10 18.68 -1.88
CA SER A 91 -17.18 18.35 -0.95
C SER A 91 -18.11 17.26 -1.47
N ALA A 92 -18.34 17.20 -2.79
CA ALA A 92 -19.15 16.16 -3.42
C ALA A 92 -18.45 14.80 -3.33
N LEU A 93 -17.13 14.74 -3.62
CA LEU A 93 -16.35 13.52 -3.45
C LEU A 93 -16.41 13.04 -1.99
N GLY A 94 -16.08 13.91 -1.03
CA GLY A 94 -16.09 13.54 0.39
C GLY A 94 -17.45 13.04 0.87
N LEU A 95 -18.53 13.74 0.50
CA LEU A 95 -19.88 13.33 0.88
C LEU A 95 -20.28 12.00 0.26
N LYS A 96 -19.99 11.79 -1.03
CA LYS A 96 -20.44 10.58 -1.76
C LYS A 96 -19.58 9.35 -1.46
N ALA A 97 -18.28 9.52 -1.28
CA ALA A 97 -17.37 8.41 -1.04
C ALA A 97 -17.27 8.01 0.44
N THR A 98 -17.35 8.98 1.37
CA THR A 98 -17.09 8.72 2.80
C THR A 98 -18.18 9.26 3.73
N GLY A 99 -19.24 9.88 3.21
CA GLY A 99 -20.25 10.56 4.03
C GLY A 99 -19.76 11.83 4.73
N ASN A 100 -18.56 12.33 4.39
CA ASN A 100 -17.94 13.48 5.06
C ASN A 100 -17.51 14.54 4.03
N PRO A 101 -18.22 15.67 3.90
CA PRO A 101 -17.89 16.71 2.90
C PRO A 101 -16.53 17.37 3.15
N SER A 102 -16.01 17.32 4.37
CA SER A 102 -14.70 17.87 4.75
C SER A 102 -13.55 16.90 4.51
N PHE A 103 -13.81 15.68 4.02
CA PHE A 103 -12.81 14.63 3.84
C PHE A 103 -11.59 15.11 3.06
N VAL A 104 -11.78 15.71 1.88
CA VAL A 104 -10.65 16.15 1.03
C VAL A 104 -9.86 17.25 1.71
N ALA A 105 -10.54 18.21 2.37
CA ALA A 105 -9.84 19.28 3.10
C ALA A 105 -9.00 18.70 4.25
N GLN A 106 -9.54 17.74 5.00
CA GLN A 106 -8.83 17.02 6.06
C GLN A 106 -7.63 16.24 5.51
N LEU A 107 -7.81 15.53 4.39
CA LEU A 107 -6.74 14.80 3.72
C LEU A 107 -5.58 15.73 3.34
N LEU A 108 -5.88 16.88 2.73
CA LEU A 108 -4.89 17.89 2.34
C LEU A 108 -4.23 18.57 3.54
N SER A 109 -4.91 18.65 4.69
CA SER A 109 -4.34 19.10 5.96
C SER A 109 -3.52 18.02 6.70
N GLY A 110 -3.32 16.84 6.10
CA GLY A 110 -2.51 15.76 6.65
C GLY A 110 -3.25 14.80 7.58
N VAL A 111 -4.57 14.88 7.67
CA VAL A 111 -5.36 13.89 8.43
C VAL A 111 -5.31 12.55 7.69
N SER A 112 -4.78 11.53 8.37
CA SER A 112 -4.65 10.19 7.79
C SER A 112 -5.98 9.40 7.85
N PRO A 113 -6.58 9.03 6.69
CA PRO A 113 -7.72 8.12 6.65
C PRO A 113 -7.32 6.66 6.94
N SER A 114 -8.29 5.77 7.13
CA SER A 114 -8.07 4.32 7.21
C SER A 114 -7.92 3.69 5.83
N LEU A 115 -7.33 2.49 5.75
CA LEU A 115 -7.28 1.72 4.49
C LEU A 115 -8.69 1.43 3.94
N ALA A 116 -9.66 1.12 4.78
CA ALA A 116 -11.06 0.97 4.37
C ALA A 116 -11.63 2.23 3.70
N THR A 117 -11.35 3.42 4.27
CA THR A 117 -11.78 4.69 3.66
C THR A 117 -11.08 4.93 2.32
N VAL A 118 -9.79 4.62 2.21
CA VAL A 118 -9.04 4.73 0.94
C VAL A 118 -9.63 3.82 -0.13
N GLU A 119 -9.96 2.58 0.24
CA GLU A 119 -10.60 1.62 -0.66
C GLU A 119 -11.97 2.11 -1.14
N ALA A 120 -12.81 2.64 -0.24
CA ALA A 120 -14.11 3.22 -0.59
C ALA A 120 -13.97 4.42 -1.54
N VAL A 121 -13.03 5.33 -1.27
CA VAL A 121 -12.77 6.49 -2.15
C VAL A 121 -12.29 6.05 -3.53
N ARG A 122 -11.37 5.08 -3.59
CA ARG A 122 -10.90 4.54 -4.88
C ARG A 122 -12.00 3.84 -5.66
N ALA A 123 -12.83 3.04 -5.00
CA ALA A 123 -13.96 2.37 -5.65
C ALA A 123 -14.95 3.40 -6.22
N TRP A 124 -15.23 4.46 -5.46
CA TRP A 124 -16.06 5.56 -5.93
C TRP A 124 -15.43 6.30 -7.11
N MET A 125 -14.16 6.70 -7.04
CA MET A 125 -13.44 7.34 -8.16
C MET A 125 -13.43 6.43 -9.40
N ALA A 126 -13.19 5.14 -9.24
CA ALA A 126 -13.18 4.18 -10.34
C ALA A 126 -14.55 4.03 -11.03
N SER A 127 -15.64 4.31 -10.31
CA SER A 127 -17.01 4.25 -10.83
C SER A 127 -17.45 5.57 -11.48
N ASN A 128 -16.74 6.66 -11.22
CA ASN A 128 -17.04 8.02 -11.69
C ASN A 128 -15.97 8.57 -12.64
N ALA A 129 -14.96 7.78 -12.99
CA ALA A 129 -13.98 8.11 -14.02
C ALA A 129 -13.97 7.06 -15.12
N ASP A 130 -13.95 7.50 -16.36
CA ASP A 130 -13.85 6.64 -17.53
C ASP A 130 -12.44 6.03 -17.69
N ALA A 131 -12.23 5.23 -18.74
CA ALA A 131 -10.94 4.59 -18.97
C ALA A 131 -9.83 5.56 -19.37
N ALA A 132 -10.14 6.66 -20.06
CA ALA A 132 -9.17 7.69 -20.43
C ALA A 132 -8.78 8.53 -19.21
N GLU A 133 -9.76 8.98 -18.43
CA GLU A 133 -9.53 9.73 -17.18
C GLU A 133 -8.70 8.91 -16.19
N ARG A 134 -9.01 7.62 -16.01
CA ARG A 134 -8.21 6.73 -15.14
C ARG A 134 -6.79 6.48 -15.63
N ARG A 135 -6.50 6.66 -16.92
CA ARG A 135 -5.12 6.61 -17.43
C ARG A 135 -4.41 7.91 -17.10
N GLU A 136 -5.06 9.04 -17.30
CA GLU A 136 -4.50 10.36 -16.99
C GLU A 136 -4.26 10.57 -15.48
N ILE A 137 -5.16 10.07 -14.63
CA ILE A 137 -4.95 10.10 -13.18
C ILE A 137 -3.70 9.30 -12.81
N ARG A 138 -3.49 8.14 -13.44
CA ARG A 138 -2.32 7.28 -13.18
C ARG A 138 -1.02 7.90 -13.65
N THR A 139 -1.00 8.62 -14.78
CA THR A 139 0.22 9.31 -15.26
C THR A 139 0.62 10.47 -14.35
N ARG A 140 -0.36 11.11 -13.67
CA ARG A 140 -0.12 12.19 -12.71
C ARG A 140 0.20 11.73 -11.29
N THR A 141 -0.05 10.45 -10.98
CA THR A 141 0.18 9.91 -9.64
C THR A 141 1.64 9.46 -9.48
N CYS A 142 2.29 9.87 -8.39
CA CYS A 142 3.66 9.46 -8.06
C CYS A 142 3.81 7.94 -7.84
N ALA A 143 5.06 7.48 -7.65
CA ALA A 143 5.38 6.09 -7.38
C ALA A 143 4.52 5.49 -6.25
N MET A 144 3.81 4.41 -6.56
CA MET A 144 2.96 3.71 -5.60
C MET A 144 3.70 2.51 -5.01
N PRO A 145 3.49 2.18 -3.72
CA PRO A 145 4.06 0.98 -3.13
C PRO A 145 3.53 -0.29 -3.79
N SER A 146 4.36 -1.32 -3.79
CA SER A 146 4.13 -2.55 -4.56
C SER A 146 2.78 -3.21 -4.23
N PHE A 147 2.36 -3.19 -2.97
CA PHE A 147 1.10 -3.81 -2.53
C PHE A 147 -0.15 -3.12 -3.09
N LEU A 148 -0.06 -1.85 -3.51
CA LEU A 148 -1.14 -1.11 -4.16
C LEU A 148 -1.20 -1.35 -5.66
N ALA A 149 -0.06 -1.59 -6.30
CA ALA A 149 0.03 -1.80 -7.74
C ALA A 149 -0.61 -3.12 -8.20
N GLY A 150 -0.97 -4.02 -7.26
CA GLY A 150 -1.42 -5.38 -7.59
C GLY A 150 -0.32 -6.26 -8.18
N ASN A 151 0.87 -5.71 -8.36
CA ASN A 151 2.05 -6.43 -8.79
C ASN A 151 2.62 -7.17 -7.58
N HIS A 152 2.67 -8.50 -7.71
CA HIS A 152 3.56 -9.33 -6.91
C HIS A 152 4.93 -8.65 -6.85
N PRO A 153 5.59 -8.55 -5.68
CA PRO A 153 6.96 -8.00 -5.64
C PRO A 153 7.81 -8.73 -6.67
N PRO A 154 8.69 -8.08 -7.45
CA PRO A 154 9.55 -8.81 -8.36
C PRO A 154 10.22 -9.93 -7.56
N THR A 155 10.04 -11.18 -8.00
CA THR A 155 10.83 -12.30 -7.52
C THR A 155 12.27 -11.82 -7.59
N PRO A 156 13.08 -11.94 -6.51
CA PRO A 156 14.48 -11.58 -6.63
C PRO A 156 15.06 -12.49 -7.72
N GLU A 157 15.23 -11.95 -8.92
CA GLU A 157 16.11 -12.56 -9.90
C GLU A 157 17.43 -12.74 -9.18
N SER A 158 17.78 -14.02 -9.06
CA SER A 158 19.03 -14.52 -8.54
C SER A 158 20.15 -13.62 -9.02
N ARG A 159 20.59 -12.68 -8.17
CA ARG A 159 21.94 -12.17 -8.28
C ARG A 159 22.81 -13.41 -8.13
N PRO A 160 23.57 -13.83 -9.15
CA PRO A 160 24.57 -14.85 -8.92
C PRO A 160 25.49 -14.29 -7.83
N CYS A 161 25.48 -14.91 -6.65
CA CYS A 161 26.48 -14.63 -5.64
C CYS A 161 27.84 -14.65 -6.33
N PRO A 162 28.70 -13.64 -6.12
CA PRO A 162 30.03 -13.65 -6.69
C PRO A 162 30.71 -14.94 -6.22
N ARG A 163 30.91 -15.85 -7.17
CA ARG A 163 31.55 -17.14 -6.99
C ARG A 163 32.88 -16.87 -6.29
N MET A 164 32.98 -17.25 -5.02
CA MET A 164 34.25 -17.19 -4.30
C MET A 164 35.26 -18.03 -5.10
N ARG A 165 36.22 -17.35 -5.73
CA ARG A 165 37.40 -17.99 -6.30
C ARG A 165 38.09 -18.72 -5.17
N ARG A 166 38.10 -20.06 -5.24
CA ARG A 166 39.13 -20.87 -4.59
C ARG A 166 40.48 -20.33 -5.07
N GLN A 167 41.27 -19.76 -4.17
CA GLN A 167 42.71 -19.67 -4.39
C GLN A 167 43.25 -21.07 -4.17
N GLU A 168 43.54 -21.76 -5.28
CA GLU A 168 44.39 -22.96 -5.25
C GLU A 168 45.83 -22.51 -5.04
N GLY A 169 46.50 -23.25 -4.16
CA GLY A 169 47.79 -22.88 -3.59
C GLY A 169 48.92 -22.86 -4.61
N THR A 170 49.92 -22.04 -4.31
CA THR A 170 51.27 -22.18 -4.83
C THR A 170 52.15 -22.54 -3.64
N ARG A 171 52.58 -23.80 -3.58
CA ARG A 171 53.70 -24.23 -2.74
C ARG A 171 55.01 -24.04 -3.55
N PRO A 172 56.12 -23.68 -2.90
CA PRO A 172 57.44 -23.58 -3.53
C PRO A 172 58.00 -24.95 -3.92
#